data_AF-A0A5A7T3X3-F1
#
_entry.id   AF-A0A5A7T3X3-F1
#
_cell.length_a   1.000
_cell.length_b   1.000
_cell.length_c   1.000
_cell.angle_alpha   90.00
_cell.angle_beta   90.00
_cell.angle_gamma   90.00
#
_symmetry.space_group_name_H-M   'P 1'
#
loop_
_entity.id
_entity.type
_entity.pdbx_description
1 polymer ?
#
loop_
_entity_poly.entity_id
_entity_poly.type
_entity_poly.pdbx_seq_one_letter_code
_entity_poly.pdbx_strand_id
1 'polypeptide(L)'
;MELECTNDQLRTIAEWPAHVLANDNNMQQEFFRILREMTKLTSLDRALLQRQLLSCMDDIWGFILMLEDEREGFCRVILQDISR
;
A
#
# COMPACT_ATOMS: atom_id res chain seq x y z
N MET A 1 -29.21 12.64 -24.27
CA MET A 1 -27.99 13.39 -23.92
C MET A 1 -27.95 13.81 -22.45
N GLU A 2 -28.81 14.72 -21.95
CA GLU A 2 -28.76 15.12 -20.52
C GLU A 2 -29.03 13.96 -19.55
N LEU A 3 -30.05 13.14 -19.81
CA LEU A 3 -30.38 11.96 -18.98
C LEU A 3 -29.30 10.86 -18.98
N GLU A 4 -28.62 10.63 -20.10
CA GLU A 4 -27.51 9.67 -20.19
C GLU A 4 -26.30 10.15 -19.38
N CYS A 5 -25.97 11.44 -19.46
CA CYS A 5 -24.90 12.03 -18.67
C CYS A 5 -25.16 11.91 -17.16
N THR A 6 -26.40 12.15 -16.72
CA THR A 6 -26.79 11.96 -15.30
C THR A 6 -26.67 10.49 -14.88
N ASN A 7 -27.03 9.54 -15.75
CA ASN A 7 -26.96 8.11 -15.46
C ASN A 7 -25.50 7.63 -15.37
N ASP A 8 -24.62 8.14 -16.23
CA ASP A 8 -23.18 7.87 -16.18
C ASP A 8 -22.54 8.37 -14.89
N GLN A 9 -22.89 9.59 -14.45
CA GLN A 9 -22.41 10.13 -13.18
C GLN A 9 -22.88 9.30 -11.96
N LEU A 10 -24.15 8.89 -11.95
CA LEU A 10 -24.69 8.05 -10.87
C LEU A 10 -24.03 6.67 -10.83
N ARG A 11 -23.71 6.10 -11.99
CA ARG A 11 -22.97 4.84 -12.10
C ARG A 11 -21.55 4.98 -11.53
N THR A 12 -20.82 6.05 -11.86
CA THR A 12 -19.49 6.31 -11.27
C THR A 12 -19.54 6.42 -9.74
N ILE A 13 -20.57 7.06 -9.18
CA ILE A 13 -20.74 7.15 -7.72
C ILE A 13 -21.02 5.78 -7.11
N ALA A 14 -21.87 4.98 -7.74
CA ALA A 14 -22.20 3.63 -7.28
C ALA A 14 -20.98 2.69 -7.33
N GLU A 15 -20.09 2.87 -8.31
CA GLU A 15 -18.90 2.05 -8.50
C GLU A 15 -17.68 2.52 -7.67
N TRP A 16 -17.69 3.76 -7.17
CA TRP A 16 -16.57 4.33 -6.39
C TRP A 16 -16.05 3.41 -5.26
N PRO A 17 -16.90 2.79 -4.41
CA PRO A 17 -16.42 1.92 -3.35
C PRO A 17 -15.66 0.70 -3.87
N ALA A 18 -16.12 0.11 -4.98
CA ALA A 18 -15.45 -1.02 -5.61
C ALA A 18 -14.10 -0.62 -6.22
N HIS A 19 -14.02 0.59 -6.79
CA HIS A 19 -12.77 1.14 -7.31
C HIS A 19 -11.75 1.43 -6.19
N VAL A 20 -12.19 2.01 -5.07
CA VAL A 20 -11.32 2.24 -3.90
C VAL A 20 -10.78 0.91 -3.38
N LEU A 21 -11.65 -0.08 -3.19
CA LEU A 21 -11.23 -1.40 -2.72
C LEU A 21 -10.25 -2.09 -3.68
N ALA A 22 -10.49 -2.00 -4.99
CA ALA A 22 -9.58 -2.56 -5.99
C ALA A 22 -8.22 -1.85 -5.99
N ASN A 23 -8.20 -0.53 -5.81
CA ASN A 23 -6.98 0.25 -5.69
C ASN A 23 -6.20 -0.11 -4.42
N ASP A 24 -6.88 -0.24 -3.28
CA ASP A 24 -6.26 -0.62 -2.01
C ASP A 24 -5.64 -2.02 -2.09
N ASN A 25 -6.35 -2.97 -2.71
CA ASN A 25 -5.83 -4.30 -2.98
C ASN A 25 -4.58 -4.26 -3.88
N ASN A 26 -4.59 -3.42 -4.92
CA ASN A 26 -3.45 -3.26 -5.81
C ASN A 26 -2.23 -2.68 -5.07
N MET A 27 -2.44 -1.68 -4.21
CA MET A 27 -1.38 -1.13 -3.36
C MET A 27 -0.81 -2.19 -2.41
N GLN A 28 -1.66 -3.00 -1.77
CA GLN A 28 -1.18 -4.09 -0.91
C GLN A 28 -0.33 -5.11 -1.70
N GLN A 29 -0.75 -5.49 -2.91
CA GLN A 29 0.04 -6.40 -3.75
C GLN A 29 1.41 -5.82 -4.12
N GLU A 30 1.45 -4.54 -4.48
CA GLU A 30 2.70 -3.86 -4.82
C GLU A 30 3.64 -3.76 -3.61
N PHE A 31 3.10 -3.48 -2.43
CA PHE A 31 3.84 -3.50 -1.18
C PHE A 31 4.46 -4.88 -0.91
N PHE A 32 3.69 -5.96 -1.04
CA PHE A 32 4.20 -7.32 -0.88
C PHE A 32 5.29 -7.65 -1.91
N ARG A 33 5.13 -7.19 -3.16
CA ARG A 33 6.12 -7.37 -4.22
C ARG A 33 7.45 -6.69 -3.84
N ILE A 34 7.40 -5.43 -3.43
CA ILE A 34 8.60 -4.66 -3.01
C ILE A 34 9.29 -5.35 -1.84
N LEU A 35 8.57 -5.73 -0.78
CA LEU A 35 9.16 -6.42 0.37
C LEU A 35 9.85 -7.73 -0.01
N ARG A 36 9.31 -8.45 -0.99
CA ARG A 36 9.91 -9.69 -1.50
C ARG A 36 11.18 -9.43 -2.30
N GLU A 37 11.23 -8.33 -3.05
CA GLU A 37 12.40 -7.89 -3.83
C GLU A 37 13.53 -7.36 -2.95
N MET A 38 13.21 -6.81 -1.76
CA MET A 38 14.19 -6.42 -0.76
C MET A 38 14.89 -7.65 -0.16
N THR A 39 15.96 -8.11 -0.82
CA THR A 39 16.72 -9.32 -0.47
C THR A 39 17.46 -9.23 0.87
N LYS A 40 17.75 -8.01 1.35
CA LYS A 40 18.43 -7.76 2.63
C LYS A 40 17.53 -8.03 3.86
N LEU A 41 16.22 -8.12 3.68
CA LEU A 41 15.26 -8.38 4.74
C LEU A 41 15.09 -9.89 4.98
N THR A 42 15.12 -10.31 6.24
CA THR A 42 14.76 -11.67 6.62
C THR A 42 13.25 -11.90 6.50
N SER A 43 12.80 -13.16 6.59
CA SER A 43 11.36 -13.46 6.66
C SER A 43 10.70 -12.82 7.88
N LEU A 44 11.41 -12.74 9.01
CA LEU A 44 10.92 -12.07 10.22
C LEU A 44 10.78 -10.57 10.00
N ASP A 45 11.79 -9.91 9.43
CA ASP A 45 11.74 -8.48 9.13
C ASP A 45 10.55 -8.13 8.23
N ARG A 46 10.33 -8.93 7.19
CA ARG A 46 9.18 -8.76 6.29
C ARG A 46 7.86 -8.89 7.05
N ALA A 47 7.73 -9.88 7.95
CA ALA A 47 6.51 -10.06 8.74
C ALA A 47 6.26 -8.90 9.72
N LEU A 48 7.33 -8.36 10.32
CA LEU A 48 7.24 -7.19 11.21
C LEU A 48 6.82 -5.93 10.45
N LEU A 49 7.44 -5.67 9.30
CA LEU A 49 7.10 -4.54 8.44
C LEU A 49 5.68 -4.65 7.91
N GLN A 50 5.26 -5.85 7.50
CA GLN A 50 3.88 -6.11 7.11
C GLN A 50 2.90 -5.79 8.23
N ARG A 51 3.16 -6.30 9.45
CA ARG A 51 2.30 -6.02 10.62
C ARG A 51 2.19 -4.52 10.91
N GLN A 52 3.29 -3.79 10.77
CA GLN A 52 3.31 -2.36 11.05
C GLN A 52 2.59 -1.54 9.98
N LEU A 53 2.92 -1.76 8.70
CA LEU A 53 2.47 -0.91 7.60
C LEU A 53 1.09 -1.31 7.06
N LEU A 54 0.69 -2.59 7.16
CA LEU A 54 -0.67 -3.00 6.77
C LEU A 54 -1.77 -2.46 7.69
N SER A 55 -1.41 -1.85 8.83
CA SER A 55 -2.38 -1.23 9.73
C SER A 55 -3.02 0.04 9.15
N CYS A 56 -2.39 0.67 8.15
CA CYS A 56 -2.83 1.93 7.59
C CYS A 56 -2.51 1.99 6.08
N MET A 57 -3.52 2.30 5.25
CA MET A 57 -3.31 2.41 3.80
C MET A 57 -2.37 3.55 3.42
N ASP A 58 -2.36 4.65 4.19
CA ASP A 58 -1.47 5.78 3.94
C ASP A 58 0.00 5.40 4.16
N ASP A 59 0.29 4.52 5.13
CA ASP A 59 1.64 4.02 5.39
C ASP A 59 2.14 3.12 4.24
N ILE A 60 1.26 2.27 3.71
CA ILE A 60 1.53 1.46 2.51
C ILE A 60 1.85 2.38 1.33
N TRP A 61 1.01 3.39 1.11
CA TRP A 61 1.15 4.29 -0.01
C TRP A 61 2.44 5.11 0.08
N GLY A 62 2.75 5.66 1.26
CA GLY A 62 4.01 6.33 1.53
C GLY A 62 5.21 5.43 1.24
N PHE A 63 5.17 4.18 1.68
CA PHE A 63 6.24 3.20 1.43
C PHE A 63 6.44 2.88 -0.06
N ILE A 64 5.35 2.72 -0.82
CA ILE A 64 5.42 2.46 -2.27
C ILE A 64 5.99 3.67 -3.01
N LEU A 65 5.72 4.89 -2.55
CA LEU A 65 6.24 6.11 -3.19
C LEU A 65 7.72 6.39 -2.89
N MET A 66 8.25 5.90 -1.78
CA MET A 66 9.68 6.06 -1.43
C MET A 66 10.60 5.44 -2.49
N LEU A 67 11.77 6.06 -2.70
CA LEU A 67 12.82 5.49 -3.55
C LEU A 67 13.45 4.26 -2.89
N GLU A 68 14.07 3.38 -3.69
CA GLU A 68 14.63 2.12 -3.18
C GLU A 68 15.69 2.34 -2.09
N ASP A 69 16.54 3.35 -2.24
CA ASP A 69 17.58 3.72 -1.28
C ASP A 69 17.00 4.28 0.03
N GLU A 70 15.90 5.03 -0.05
CA GLU A 70 15.16 5.54 1.12
C GLU A 70 14.48 4.42 1.89
N ARG A 71 13.84 3.47 1.18
CA ARG A 71 13.12 2.34 1.79
C ARG A 71 14.00 1.49 2.70
N GLU A 72 15.26 1.27 2.32
CA GLU A 72 16.18 0.49 3.15
C GLU A 72 16.48 1.18 4.49
N GLY A 73 16.66 2.50 4.47
CA GLY A 73 16.80 3.30 5.68
C GLY A 73 15.54 3.27 6.54
N PHE A 74 14.39 3.47 5.93
CA PHE A 74 13.08 3.46 6.58
C PHE A 74 12.80 2.12 7.28
N CYS A 75 12.99 0.99 6.58
CA CYS A 75 12.83 -0.35 7.14
C CYS A 75 13.72 -0.57 8.37
N ARG A 76 14.98 -0.11 8.33
CA ARG A 76 15.90 -0.24 9.48
C ARG A 76 15.39 0.50 10.71
N VAL A 77 14.89 1.73 10.54
CA VAL A 77 14.37 2.53 11.65
C VAL A 77 13.15 1.83 12.28
N ILE A 78 12.19 1.40 11.46
CA ILE A 78 11.00 0.70 11.95
C ILE A 78 11.38 -0.58 12.71
N LEU A 79 12.27 -1.39 12.15
CA LEU A 79 12.67 -2.66 12.79
C LEU A 79 13.43 -2.43 14.10
N GLN A 80 14.22 -1.37 14.20
CA GLN A 80 14.89 -0.98 15.45
C GLN A 80 13.89 -0.55 16.52
N ASP A 81 12.86 0.22 16.15
CA ASP A 81 11.84 0.66 17.09
C ASP A 81 10.96 -0.49 17.60
N ILE A 82 10.65 -1.47 16.74
CA ILE A 82 9.89 -2.67 17.12
C ILE A 82 10.69 -3.59 18.06
N SER A 83 12.01 -3.57 17.94
CA SER A 83 12.92 -4.44 18.72
C SER A 83 13.29 -3.86 20.08
N ARG A 84 12.83 -2.65 20.41
CA ARG A 84 13.02 -1.98 21.72
C ARG A 84 11.90 -2.33 22.70
#